data_AF-A0A965QY43-F1
#
_entry.id   AF-A0A965QY43-F1
#
_cell.length_a   1.000
_cell.length_b   1.000
_cell.length_c   1.000
_cell.angle_alpha   90.00
_cell.angle_beta   90.00
_cell.angle_gamma   90.00
#
_symmetry.space_group_name_H-M   'P 1'
#
loop_
_entity.id
_entity.type
_entity.pdbx_description
1 polymer ?
#
loop_
_entity_poly.entity_id
_entity_poly.type
_entity_poly.pdbx_seq_one_letter_code
_entity_poly.pdbx_strand_id
1 'polypeptide(L)'
;TRIAQYEMAFRMQASVPELMDVANESPRTLELYGCKPGDGSFASNCLLARRLAERGVRFIQLYHKDWDHHGGVKEGVRLKAEEIDRACMALITDLKNRGMLDSTLVVWAGEFGRTPMSQGGDGRDHHNKAMSVWMAGGGVRGGLVYGATDELGYQAVENVCTVHDLHATMLHQLGIRHDAFSVKFQGLDAKLTG
;
A
#
# COMPACT_ATOMS: atom_id res chain seq x y z
N THR A 1 -21.90 -10.46 16.46
CA THR A 1 -23.14 -9.83 16.99
C THR A 1 -22.92 -8.32 17.07
N ARG A 2 -23.99 -7.52 17.17
CA ARG A 2 -23.89 -6.05 17.31
C ARG A 2 -23.11 -5.64 18.57
N ILE A 3 -23.21 -6.42 19.65
CA ILE A 3 -22.44 -6.25 20.89
C ILE A 3 -20.93 -6.40 20.65
N ALA A 4 -20.49 -7.43 19.92
CA ALA A 4 -19.07 -7.61 19.61
C ALA A 4 -18.49 -6.45 18.77
N GLN A 5 -19.29 -5.83 17.89
CA GLN A 5 -18.88 -4.64 17.16
C GLN A 5 -18.78 -3.40 18.06
N TYR A 6 -19.70 -3.22 19.01
CA TYR A 6 -19.62 -2.12 19.99
C TYR A 6 -18.45 -2.28 20.97
N GLU A 7 -18.17 -3.51 21.42
CA GLU A 7 -16.98 -3.79 22.23
C GLU A 7 -15.69 -3.55 21.46
N MET A 8 -15.65 -3.92 20.18
CA MET A 8 -14.52 -3.61 19.30
C MET A 8 -14.33 -2.10 19.13
N ALA A 9 -15.41 -1.37 18.84
CA ALA A 9 -15.39 0.09 18.73
C ALA A 9 -14.94 0.76 20.04
N PHE A 10 -15.40 0.28 21.19
CA PHE A 10 -14.98 0.77 22.50
C PHE A 10 -13.50 0.48 22.78
N ARG A 11 -13.01 -0.72 22.49
CA ARG A 11 -11.57 -1.06 22.60
C ARG A 11 -10.72 -0.19 21.67
N MET A 12 -11.18 0.07 20.45
CA MET A 12 -10.53 1.00 19.54
C MET A 12 -10.45 2.39 20.16
N GLN A 13 -11.57 2.95 20.63
CA GLN A 13 -11.63 4.27 21.28
C GLN A 13 -10.71 4.38 22.51
N ALA A 14 -10.70 3.37 23.38
CA ALA A 14 -9.84 3.34 24.57
C ALA A 14 -8.35 3.21 24.22
N SER A 15 -8.01 2.56 23.10
CA SER A 15 -6.62 2.38 22.66
C SER A 15 -6.04 3.56 21.87
N VAL A 16 -6.88 4.48 21.36
CA VAL A 16 -6.43 5.61 20.53
C VAL A 16 -5.40 6.50 21.25
N PRO A 17 -5.57 6.88 22.53
CA PRO A 17 -4.59 7.73 23.21
C PRO A 17 -3.19 7.11 23.26
N GLU A 18 -3.07 5.83 23.64
CA GLU A 18 -1.79 5.13 23.69
C GLU A 18 -1.19 4.84 22.31
N LEU A 19 -2.05 4.64 21.31
CA LEU A 19 -1.60 4.47 19.93
C LEU A 19 -0.92 5.76 19.43
N MET A 20 -1.56 6.92 19.69
CA MET A 20 -1.08 8.24 19.31
C MET A 20 0.05 8.75 20.19
N ASP A 21 0.21 8.19 21.39
CA ASP A 21 1.32 8.50 22.28
C ASP A 21 2.63 7.83 21.82
N VAL A 22 3.46 8.67 21.22
CA VAL A 22 4.79 8.36 20.67
C VAL A 22 5.92 8.84 21.59
N ALA A 23 5.63 9.30 22.82
CA ALA A 23 6.67 9.78 23.73
C ALA A 23 7.73 8.72 24.04
N ASN A 24 7.36 7.44 23.94
CA ASN A 24 8.26 6.30 24.14
C ASN A 24 8.99 5.84 22.87
N GLU A 25 8.79 6.50 21.73
CA GLU A 25 9.53 6.17 20.50
C GLU A 25 10.98 6.63 20.61
N SER A 26 11.90 5.73 20.26
CA SER A 26 13.33 6.03 20.35
C SER A 26 13.72 7.13 19.36
N PRO A 27 14.69 8.00 19.68
CA PRO A 27 15.20 9.00 18.73
C PRO A 27 15.65 8.37 17.40
N ARG A 28 16.24 7.18 17.46
CA ARG A 28 16.66 6.41 16.29
C ARG A 28 15.47 6.00 15.40
N THR A 29 14.33 5.64 16.01
CA THR A 29 13.11 5.33 15.26
C THR A 29 12.59 6.58 14.56
N LEU A 30 12.50 7.71 15.28
CA LEU A 30 12.04 8.97 14.69
C LEU A 30 12.95 9.43 13.55
N GLU A 31 14.25 9.28 13.73
CA GLU A 31 15.25 9.52 12.69
C GLU A 31 15.07 8.56 11.52
N LEU A 32 14.83 7.26 11.73
CA LEU A 32 14.61 6.31 10.62
C LEU A 32 13.48 6.78 9.69
N TYR A 33 12.31 7.13 10.26
CA TYR A 33 11.18 7.64 9.48
C TYR A 33 11.38 9.06 8.96
N GLY A 34 12.17 9.89 9.66
CA GLY A 34 12.37 11.30 9.31
C GLY A 34 11.12 12.15 9.53
N CYS A 35 10.30 11.82 10.52
CA CYS A 35 9.03 12.52 10.80
C CYS A 35 9.00 13.17 12.17
N LYS A 36 8.17 14.21 12.32
CA LYS A 36 7.70 14.64 13.64
C LYS A 36 6.39 13.89 13.94
N PRO A 37 6.31 13.10 15.02
CA PRO A 37 5.09 12.36 15.31
C PRO A 37 3.86 13.27 15.43
N GLY A 38 2.77 12.85 14.78
CA GLY A 38 1.49 13.55 14.80
C GLY A 38 1.41 14.79 13.88
N ASP A 39 2.42 15.03 13.03
CA ASP A 39 2.42 16.15 12.09
C ASP A 39 1.52 15.93 10.85
N GLY A 40 0.92 14.75 10.71
CA GLY A 40 0.04 14.39 9.60
C GLY A 40 0.78 14.00 8.31
N SER A 41 2.11 13.98 8.31
CA SER A 41 2.92 13.51 7.18
C SER A 41 2.69 12.02 6.90
N PHE A 42 2.95 11.61 5.66
CA PHE A 42 2.93 10.19 5.30
C PHE A 42 3.91 9.37 6.15
N ALA A 43 5.08 9.94 6.47
CA ALA A 43 6.07 9.34 7.35
C ALA A 43 5.55 9.13 8.79
N SER A 44 4.88 10.13 9.38
CA SER A 44 4.23 9.97 10.68
C SER A 44 3.11 8.92 10.64
N ASN A 45 2.38 8.84 9.53
CA ASN A 45 1.34 7.81 9.36
C ASN A 45 1.93 6.40 9.21
N CYS A 46 3.10 6.25 8.57
CA CYS A 46 3.82 4.98 8.52
C CYS A 46 4.26 4.52 9.91
N LEU A 47 4.78 5.43 10.75
CA LEU A 47 5.10 5.12 12.15
C LEU A 47 3.85 4.64 12.91
N LEU A 48 2.72 5.31 12.72
CA LEU A 48 1.44 4.91 13.32
C LEU A 48 0.97 3.55 12.80
N ALA A 49 1.15 3.27 11.51
CA ALA A 49 0.83 1.97 10.91
C ALA A 49 1.65 0.85 11.54
N ARG A 50 2.96 1.05 11.78
CA ARG A 50 3.75 0.07 12.54
C ARG A 50 3.16 -0.17 13.93
N ARG A 51 2.80 0.89 14.65
CA ARG A 51 2.21 0.79 16.00
C ARG A 51 0.84 0.10 16.01
N LEU A 52 0.05 0.27 14.96
CA LEU A 52 -1.20 -0.47 14.74
C LEU A 52 -0.91 -1.96 14.50
N ALA A 53 0.10 -2.27 13.70
CA ALA A 53 0.51 -3.66 13.44
C ALA A 53 0.99 -4.35 14.73
N GLU A 54 1.75 -3.67 15.60
CA GLU A 54 2.19 -4.21 16.89
C GLU A 54 1.01 -4.57 17.81
N ARG A 55 -0.11 -3.87 17.66
CA ARG A 55 -1.35 -4.08 18.40
C ARG A 55 -2.28 -5.11 17.73
N GLY A 56 -1.81 -5.79 16.68
CA GLY A 56 -2.54 -6.86 16.01
C GLY A 56 -3.64 -6.38 15.06
N VAL A 57 -3.60 -5.13 14.61
CA VAL A 57 -4.51 -4.65 13.57
C VAL A 57 -4.20 -5.37 12.25
N ARG A 58 -5.21 -6.05 11.71
CA ARG A 58 -5.07 -6.98 10.58
C ARG A 58 -5.05 -6.32 9.20
N PHE A 59 -5.60 -5.11 9.09
CA PHE A 59 -5.66 -4.35 7.85
C PHE A 59 -5.45 -2.88 8.16
N ILE A 60 -4.45 -2.28 7.52
CA ILE A 60 -4.06 -0.90 7.72
C ILE A 60 -3.91 -0.28 6.33
N GLN A 61 -4.65 0.80 6.08
CA GLN A 61 -4.58 1.53 4.83
C GLN A 61 -3.91 2.87 5.07
N LEU A 62 -2.83 3.12 4.34
CA LEU A 62 -2.21 4.44 4.24
C LEU A 62 -2.63 5.06 2.92
N TYR A 63 -3.32 6.19 2.99
CA TYR A 63 -3.72 6.95 1.81
C TYR A 63 -2.78 8.14 1.62
N HIS A 64 -2.18 8.23 0.43
CA HIS A 64 -1.36 9.36 0.02
C HIS A 64 -1.86 9.90 -1.32
N LYS A 65 -2.32 11.15 -1.31
CA LYS A 65 -3.01 11.79 -2.43
C LYS A 65 -2.04 12.45 -3.42
N ASP A 66 -2.62 13.07 -4.46
CA ASP A 66 -1.95 13.98 -5.38
C ASP A 66 -0.89 13.31 -6.30
N TRP A 67 -1.16 12.09 -6.78
CA TRP A 67 -0.33 11.39 -7.78
C TRP A 67 -0.79 11.60 -9.24
N ASP A 68 -2.03 12.06 -9.45
CA ASP A 68 -2.65 12.20 -10.78
C ASP A 68 -2.29 13.52 -11.49
N HIS A 69 -1.04 13.61 -11.92
CA HIS A 69 -0.50 14.82 -12.54
C HIS A 69 -0.86 14.92 -14.03
N HIS A 70 -1.84 15.76 -14.34
CA HIS A 70 -2.16 16.22 -15.72
C HIS A 70 -1.35 17.44 -16.16
N GLY A 71 -0.42 17.90 -15.34
CA GLY A 71 0.55 18.97 -15.60
C GLY A 71 1.66 18.92 -14.57
N GLY A 72 2.83 19.48 -14.89
CA GLY A 72 4.00 19.50 -14.00
C GLY A 72 4.47 18.11 -13.56
N VAL A 73 4.24 17.06 -14.36
CA VAL A 73 4.38 15.65 -13.91
C VAL A 73 5.77 15.34 -13.37
N LYS A 74 6.81 15.94 -13.95
CA LYS A 74 8.20 15.71 -13.55
C LYS A 74 8.44 16.16 -12.11
N GLU A 75 8.07 17.39 -11.77
CA GLU A 75 8.26 17.94 -10.42
C GLU A 75 7.25 17.34 -9.44
N GLY A 76 6.00 17.16 -9.87
CA GLY A 76 4.96 16.55 -9.05
C GLY A 76 5.32 15.15 -8.58
N VAL A 77 5.73 14.27 -9.51
CA VAL A 77 6.15 12.90 -9.18
C VAL A 77 7.41 12.90 -8.32
N ARG A 78 8.39 13.78 -8.60
CA ARG A 78 9.60 13.89 -7.76
C ARG A 78 9.25 14.21 -6.31
N LEU A 79 8.39 15.23 -6.09
CA LEU A 79 7.95 15.62 -4.75
C LEU A 79 7.18 14.50 -4.05
N LYS A 80 6.23 13.85 -4.75
CA LYS A 80 5.47 12.73 -4.16
C LYS A 80 6.37 11.54 -3.81
N ALA A 81 7.35 11.22 -4.68
CA ALA A 81 8.32 10.16 -4.41
C ALA A 81 9.16 10.48 -3.17
N GLU A 82 9.66 11.72 -3.04
CA GLU A 82 10.43 12.16 -1.86
C GLU A 82 9.63 12.06 -0.55
N GLU A 83 8.32 12.30 -0.59
CA GLU A 83 7.44 12.20 0.59
C GLU A 83 7.23 10.75 1.06
N ILE A 84 7.30 9.76 0.16
CA ILE A 84 7.00 8.36 0.49
C ILE A 84 8.24 7.46 0.60
N ASP A 85 9.33 7.76 -0.10
CA ASP A 85 10.45 6.82 -0.30
C ASP A 85 11.09 6.40 1.02
N ARG A 86 11.55 7.38 1.81
CA ARG A 86 12.11 7.14 3.14
C ARG A 86 11.10 6.47 4.08
N ALA A 87 9.84 6.90 4.04
CA ALA A 87 8.80 6.41 4.94
C ALA A 87 8.46 4.93 4.69
N CYS A 88 8.34 4.53 3.42
CA CYS A 88 8.14 3.14 3.01
C CYS A 88 9.34 2.27 3.41
N MET A 89 10.56 2.73 3.13
CA MET A 89 11.79 2.04 3.55
C MET A 89 11.84 1.88 5.08
N ALA A 90 11.52 2.94 5.83
CA ALA A 90 11.49 2.93 7.29
C ALA A 90 10.48 1.93 7.84
N LEU A 91 9.26 1.89 7.29
CA LEU A 91 8.21 0.95 7.69
C LEU A 91 8.67 -0.51 7.49
N ILE A 92 9.18 -0.85 6.31
CA ILE A 92 9.67 -2.19 6.01
C ILE A 92 10.82 -2.58 6.95
N THR A 93 11.76 -1.65 7.16
CA THR A 93 12.93 -1.86 8.03
C THR A 93 12.52 -2.06 9.49
N ASP A 94 11.60 -1.25 9.99
CA ASP A 94 11.11 -1.30 11.38
C ASP A 94 10.29 -2.58 11.63
N LEU A 95 9.41 -2.96 10.70
CA LEU A 95 8.71 -4.26 10.75
C LEU A 95 9.70 -5.43 10.75
N LYS A 96 10.77 -5.36 9.95
CA LYS A 96 11.80 -6.41 9.92
C LYS A 96 12.56 -6.50 11.25
N ASN A 97 13.00 -5.36 11.79
CA ASN A 97 13.73 -5.31 13.06
C ASN A 97 12.90 -5.85 14.24
N ARG A 98 11.58 -5.79 14.12
CA ARG A 98 10.62 -6.29 15.12
C ARG A 98 10.17 -7.73 14.87
N GLY A 99 10.68 -8.40 13.83
CA GLY A 99 10.28 -9.75 13.46
C GLY A 99 8.83 -9.85 12.94
N MET A 100 8.26 -8.75 12.48
CA MET A 100 6.87 -8.67 12.01
C MET A 100 6.74 -8.68 10.49
N LEU A 101 7.82 -8.43 9.75
CA LEU A 101 7.77 -8.39 8.29
C LEU A 101 7.34 -9.73 7.69
N ASP A 102 7.75 -10.85 8.27
CA ASP A 102 7.40 -12.18 7.76
C ASP A 102 5.91 -12.50 7.88
N SER A 103 5.21 -11.87 8.84
CA SER A 103 3.77 -12.02 9.08
C SER A 103 2.94 -10.84 8.57
N THR A 104 3.56 -9.85 7.93
CA THR A 104 2.92 -8.63 7.43
C THR A 104 3.18 -8.47 5.94
N LEU A 105 2.13 -8.58 5.12
CA LEU A 105 2.20 -8.23 3.70
C LEU A 105 2.05 -6.72 3.53
N VAL A 106 3.14 -6.06 3.11
CA VAL A 106 3.13 -4.65 2.72
C VAL A 106 2.88 -4.58 1.22
N VAL A 107 1.89 -3.79 0.81
CA VAL A 107 1.55 -3.56 -0.61
C VAL A 107 1.55 -2.07 -0.88
N TRP A 108 2.29 -1.66 -1.92
CA TRP A 108 2.23 -0.31 -2.46
C TRP A 108 1.72 -0.37 -3.88
N ALA A 109 0.60 0.32 -4.12
CA ALA A 109 -0.08 0.33 -5.39
C ALA A 109 -0.81 1.66 -5.58
N GLY A 110 -0.99 2.04 -6.84
CA GLY A 110 -1.96 3.06 -7.26
C GLY A 110 -3.21 2.41 -7.87
N GLU A 111 -4.10 3.24 -8.41
CA GLU A 111 -5.34 2.78 -9.05
C GLU A 111 -5.17 2.50 -10.56
N PHE A 112 -4.25 3.23 -11.21
CA PHE A 112 -3.94 3.16 -12.63
C PHE A 112 -2.53 3.72 -12.89
N GLY A 113 -2.00 3.50 -14.10
CA GLY A 113 -0.72 4.07 -14.54
C GLY A 113 -0.87 5.44 -15.19
N ARG A 114 0.24 6.01 -15.67
CA ARG A 114 0.22 7.18 -16.57
C ARG A 114 0.86 6.86 -17.89
N THR A 115 0.25 7.40 -18.95
CA THR A 115 0.70 7.17 -20.32
C THR A 115 2.14 7.64 -20.50
N PRO A 116 2.95 6.95 -21.33
CA PRO A 116 4.32 7.41 -21.58
C PRO A 116 4.39 8.68 -22.44
N MET A 117 3.29 9.08 -23.08
CA MET A 117 3.20 10.24 -23.96
C MET A 117 2.50 11.41 -23.25
N SER A 118 2.86 12.63 -23.63
CA SER A 118 2.15 13.84 -23.19
C SER A 118 0.88 14.06 -24.02
N GLN A 119 -0.20 14.52 -23.38
CA GLN A 119 -1.42 14.99 -24.07
C GLN A 119 -1.31 16.46 -24.54
N GLY A 120 -0.13 17.07 -24.39
CA GLY A 120 0.12 18.49 -24.54
C GLY A 120 0.73 19.06 -23.27
N GLY A 121 1.80 19.85 -23.40
CA GLY A 121 2.52 20.42 -22.26
C GLY A 121 3.31 19.37 -21.46
N ASP A 122 3.37 19.55 -20.15
CA ASP A 122 4.19 18.78 -19.20
C ASP A 122 3.36 17.79 -18.33
N GLY A 123 2.18 17.42 -18.81
CA GLY A 123 1.31 16.40 -18.24
C GLY A 123 1.21 15.13 -19.08
N ARG A 124 0.48 14.13 -18.59
CA ARG A 124 0.19 12.86 -19.29
C ARG A 124 -1.31 12.53 -19.13
N ASP A 125 -1.82 11.47 -19.75
CA ASP A 125 -3.16 10.89 -19.44
C ASP A 125 -3.12 9.74 -18.44
N HIS A 126 -4.29 9.37 -17.91
CA HIS A 126 -4.57 8.09 -17.25
C HIS A 126 -4.23 6.91 -18.14
N HIS A 127 -3.80 5.81 -17.54
CA HIS A 127 -3.36 4.63 -18.29
C HIS A 127 -3.85 3.33 -17.67
N ASN A 128 -4.63 2.58 -18.45
CA ASN A 128 -5.19 1.30 -18.02
C ASN A 128 -4.43 0.09 -18.59
N LYS A 129 -3.38 0.30 -19.40
CA LYS A 129 -2.63 -0.80 -20.03
C LYS A 129 -1.42 -1.27 -19.23
N ALA A 130 -0.92 -0.45 -18.32
CA ALA A 130 0.23 -0.77 -17.49
C ALA A 130 0.27 0.11 -16.24
N MET A 131 0.68 -0.46 -15.12
CA MET A 131 1.06 0.24 -13.89
C MET A 131 2.09 -0.60 -13.12
N SER A 132 2.76 0.01 -12.16
CA SER A 132 3.72 -0.66 -11.29
C SER A 132 3.17 -0.81 -9.88
N VAL A 133 3.41 -1.96 -9.27
CA VAL A 133 3.06 -2.30 -7.89
C VAL A 133 4.27 -2.99 -7.28
N TRP A 134 4.50 -2.79 -5.98
CA TRP A 134 5.47 -3.61 -5.25
C TRP A 134 4.86 -4.18 -3.97
N MET A 135 5.40 -5.33 -3.56
CA MET A 135 5.03 -6.02 -2.32
C MET A 135 6.28 -6.40 -1.53
N ALA A 136 6.18 -6.43 -0.21
CA ALA A 136 7.24 -6.88 0.69
C ALA A 136 6.65 -7.60 1.91
N GLY A 137 7.40 -8.55 2.46
CA GLY A 137 6.98 -9.32 3.64
C GLY A 137 5.86 -10.32 3.35
N GLY A 138 5.27 -10.90 4.40
CA GLY A 138 4.15 -11.84 4.28
C GLY A 138 4.44 -13.05 3.39
N GLY A 139 5.68 -13.54 3.38
CA GLY A 139 6.09 -14.72 2.60
C GLY A 139 6.28 -14.49 1.09
N VAL A 140 6.18 -13.26 0.58
CA VAL A 140 6.48 -12.98 -0.84
C VAL A 140 7.97 -13.18 -1.15
N ARG A 141 8.27 -13.68 -2.35
CA ARG A 141 9.66 -13.87 -2.81
C ARG A 141 10.31 -12.50 -3.04
N GLY A 142 11.27 -12.14 -2.20
CA GLY A 142 12.07 -10.92 -2.35
C GLY A 142 13.02 -10.96 -3.55
N GLY A 143 13.41 -9.78 -4.05
CA GLY A 143 14.35 -9.63 -5.17
C GLY A 143 13.80 -10.04 -6.54
N LEU A 144 12.48 -10.21 -6.64
CA LEU A 144 11.80 -10.56 -7.89
C LEU A 144 11.28 -9.31 -8.59
N VAL A 145 11.59 -9.19 -9.87
CA VAL A 145 10.87 -8.31 -10.81
C VAL A 145 10.05 -9.23 -11.71
N TYR A 146 8.74 -8.99 -11.82
CA TYR A 146 7.83 -9.83 -12.58
C TYR A 146 7.09 -9.01 -13.62
N GLY A 147 7.34 -9.34 -14.88
CA GLY A 147 6.77 -8.68 -16.04
C GLY A 147 7.49 -7.42 -16.47
N ALA A 148 7.13 -6.96 -17.66
CA ALA A 148 7.69 -5.77 -18.29
C ALA A 148 6.70 -5.16 -19.28
N THR A 149 6.84 -3.86 -19.51
CA THR A 149 6.15 -3.14 -20.58
C THR A 149 6.93 -3.22 -21.89
N ASP A 150 6.28 -2.86 -23.00
CA ASP A 150 7.00 -2.58 -24.25
C ASP A 150 8.06 -1.46 -24.09
N GLU A 151 8.85 -1.25 -25.14
CA GLU A 151 9.95 -0.27 -25.16
C GLU A 151 9.51 1.17 -24.88
N LEU A 152 8.23 1.50 -25.11
CA LEU A 152 7.68 2.82 -24.84
C LEU A 152 7.11 2.93 -23.43
N GLY A 153 6.95 1.83 -22.70
CA GLY A 153 6.21 1.82 -21.43
C GLY A 153 4.69 1.86 -21.63
N TYR A 154 4.19 1.50 -22.82
CA TYR A 154 2.77 1.67 -23.17
C TYR A 154 1.91 0.51 -22.69
N GLN A 155 2.26 -0.74 -22.92
CA GLN A 155 1.47 -1.89 -22.42
C GLN A 155 2.36 -2.95 -21.82
N ALA A 156 1.83 -3.69 -20.84
CA ALA A 156 2.50 -4.90 -20.35
C ALA A 156 2.57 -5.94 -21.49
N VAL A 157 3.77 -6.49 -21.74
CA VAL A 157 4.03 -7.45 -22.81
C VAL A 157 4.72 -8.73 -22.32
N GLU A 158 5.41 -8.66 -21.19
CA GLU A 158 6.07 -9.82 -20.58
C GLU A 158 5.36 -10.18 -19.27
N ASN A 159 5.10 -11.48 -19.06
CA ASN A 159 4.51 -12.03 -17.82
C ASN A 159 3.32 -11.19 -17.31
N VAL A 160 2.38 -10.89 -18.22
CA VAL A 160 1.27 -9.96 -17.97
C VAL A 160 0.43 -10.43 -16.78
N CYS A 161 0.37 -9.59 -15.75
CA CYS A 161 -0.38 -9.81 -14.52
C CYS A 161 -1.53 -8.80 -14.46
N THR A 162 -2.76 -9.29 -14.32
CA THR A 162 -3.93 -8.44 -14.16
C THR A 162 -4.15 -8.08 -12.69
N VAL A 163 -5.02 -7.11 -12.43
CA VAL A 163 -5.44 -6.77 -11.05
C VAL A 163 -6.11 -7.97 -10.36
N HIS A 164 -6.78 -8.85 -11.12
CA HIS A 164 -7.36 -10.07 -10.59
C HIS A 164 -6.28 -11.07 -10.12
N ASP A 165 -5.20 -11.23 -10.89
CA ASP A 165 -4.07 -12.09 -10.52
C ASP A 165 -3.33 -11.56 -9.29
N LEU A 166 -3.16 -10.24 -9.21
CA LEU A 166 -2.59 -9.57 -8.03
C LEU A 166 -3.44 -9.83 -6.78
N HIS A 167 -4.76 -9.62 -6.86
CA HIS A 167 -5.66 -9.91 -5.75
C HIS A 167 -5.69 -11.40 -5.38
N ALA A 168 -5.62 -12.31 -6.36
CA ALA A 168 -5.53 -13.74 -6.09
C ALA A 168 -4.25 -14.08 -5.32
N THR A 169 -3.13 -13.45 -5.69
CA THR A 169 -1.84 -13.59 -5.00
C THR A 169 -1.92 -13.05 -3.57
N MET A 170 -2.52 -11.88 -3.36
CA MET A 170 -2.70 -11.30 -2.03
C MET A 170 -3.57 -12.20 -1.14
N LEU A 171 -4.70 -12.70 -1.66
CA LEU A 171 -5.58 -13.62 -0.92
C LEU A 171 -4.85 -14.93 -0.57
N HIS A 172 -4.06 -15.47 -1.50
CA HIS A 172 -3.24 -16.65 -1.24
C HIS A 172 -2.26 -16.43 -0.07
N GLN A 173 -1.56 -15.29 -0.03
CA GLN A 173 -0.67 -14.96 1.09
C GLN A 173 -1.40 -14.77 2.42
N LEU A 174 -2.67 -14.39 2.38
CA LEU A 174 -3.54 -14.31 3.55
C LEU A 174 -4.13 -15.68 3.96
N GLY A 175 -3.78 -16.77 3.27
CA GLY A 175 -4.34 -18.11 3.51
C GLY A 175 -5.79 -18.26 3.07
N ILE A 176 -6.27 -17.40 2.19
CA ILE A 176 -7.64 -17.36 1.70
C ILE A 176 -7.67 -17.90 0.26
N ARG A 177 -8.56 -18.85 -0.01
CA ARG A 177 -8.81 -19.26 -1.41
C ARG A 177 -9.44 -18.09 -2.16
N HIS A 178 -8.84 -17.68 -3.27
CA HIS A 178 -9.23 -16.46 -3.98
C HIS A 178 -10.67 -16.48 -4.54
N ASP A 179 -11.26 -17.67 -4.65
CA ASP A 179 -12.61 -17.93 -5.13
C ASP A 179 -13.64 -18.16 -4.00
N ALA A 180 -13.23 -18.02 -2.73
CA ALA A 180 -14.08 -18.30 -1.58
C ALA A 180 -15.24 -17.30 -1.41
N PHE A 181 -15.14 -16.11 -2.03
CA PHE A 181 -16.13 -15.05 -1.90
C PHE A 181 -16.71 -14.71 -3.27
N SER A 182 -18.01 -14.89 -3.42
CA SER A 182 -18.77 -14.50 -4.60
C SER A 182 -20.07 -13.81 -4.21
N VAL A 183 -20.48 -12.82 -4.99
CA VAL A 183 -21.77 -12.13 -4.86
C VAL A 183 -22.52 -12.29 -6.18
N LYS A 184 -23.80 -12.68 -6.10
CA LYS A 184 -24.66 -12.70 -7.29
C LYS A 184 -24.87 -11.26 -7.78
N PHE A 185 -24.37 -10.95 -8.97
CA PHE A 185 -24.51 -9.65 -9.60
C PHE A 185 -24.76 -9.83 -11.10
N GLN A 186 -25.85 -9.25 -11.62
CA GLN A 186 -26.26 -9.36 -13.02
C GLN A 186 -26.30 -10.81 -13.57
N GLY A 187 -26.68 -11.77 -12.73
CA GLY A 187 -26.78 -13.19 -13.11
C GLY A 187 -25.46 -13.98 -13.05
N LEU A 188 -24.35 -13.35 -12.68
CA LEU A 188 -23.04 -13.98 -12.52
C LEU A 188 -22.66 -14.09 -11.04
N ASP A 189 -21.82 -15.07 -10.71
CA ASP A 189 -21.09 -15.11 -9.45
C ASP A 189 -19.88 -14.17 -9.57
N ALA A 190 -20.08 -12.89 -9.29
CA ALA A 190 -19.01 -11.92 -9.33
C ALA A 190 -18.02 -12.17 -8.19
N LYS A 191 -16.73 -12.23 -8.52
CA LYS A 191 -15.63 -12.41 -7.58
C LYS A 191 -14.62 -11.26 -7.72
N LEU A 192 -13.84 -11.04 -6.67
CA LEU A 192 -12.74 -10.06 -6.71
C LEU A 192 -11.67 -10.42 -7.77
N THR A 193 -11.55 -11.71 -8.06
CA THR A 193 -10.51 -12.28 -8.93
C THR A 193 -11.03 -12.76 -10.28
N GLY A 194 -12.24 -12.32 -10.67
CA GLY A 194 -12.91 -12.75 -11.90
C GLY A 194 -13.81 -13.96 -11.71
#